data_AF-A0A2I1R9B3-F1
#
_entry.id   AF-A0A2I1R9B3-F1
#
_cell.length_a   1.000
_cell.length_b   1.000
_cell.length_c   1.000
_cell.angle_alpha   90.00
_cell.angle_beta   90.00
_cell.angle_gamma   90.00
#
_symmetry.space_group_name_H-M   'P 1'
#
loop_
_entity.id
_entity.type
_entity.pdbx_description
1 polymer ?
#
loop_
_entity_poly.entity_id
_entity_poly.type
_entity_poly.pdbx_seq_one_letter_code
_entity_poly.pdbx_strand_id
1 'polypeptide(L)'
;MDIAAATPPLCGPEFGSYGADEVTWLLKDLSDVALEGELRERERRIQSGQAHYAESLPIEYQPGHEYQELFHATLRSSAQRLAEAVGVVAELILAERHSAPTLVSLARAGTPIGILIRRWMLAVHGVEPRHYTISIVRGRGIDTVALDHIVTRHPAESVVFVDGWTGKGAIQRELTAAVDQYARAGRPRLHDELAVLADPGSCTTLYGTRDDFLIASACLNSTVSGLVSRTVLNADHIGPGEFHGAKFYRHLTDFDVSGVFLDAVSAEFDAVADRAQATIASMTPESRRPDWSGWRSVERIQAEYGLSSINLVKPGVGETTRVLLRRVPWRILVRADDLPEHRHIRLLAAERGVPVEVSPDLAYSCVGLIREDS
;
A
#
# COMPACT_ATOMS: atom_id res chain seq x y z
N MET A 1 -18.28 -25.24 -15.16
CA MET A 1 -19.15 -24.12 -15.58
C MET A 1 -18.24 -22.91 -15.58
N ASP A 2 -17.93 -22.38 -16.75
CA ASP A 2 -16.96 -21.30 -16.95
C ASP A 2 -17.61 -20.00 -16.47
N ILE A 3 -17.42 -19.64 -15.20
CA ILE A 3 -17.96 -18.40 -14.65
C ILE A 3 -16.99 -17.30 -15.06
N ALA A 4 -17.11 -16.82 -16.29
CA ALA A 4 -16.53 -15.53 -16.64
C ALA A 4 -17.07 -14.50 -15.63
N ALA A 5 -16.18 -13.73 -15.00
CA ALA A 5 -16.59 -12.65 -14.11
C ALA A 5 -17.59 -11.75 -14.86
N ALA A 6 -18.71 -11.41 -14.22
CA ALA A 6 -19.75 -10.59 -14.84
C ALA A 6 -19.24 -9.16 -15.15
N THR A 7 -18.18 -8.75 -14.46
CA THR A 7 -17.49 -7.47 -14.64
C THR A 7 -16.28 -7.65 -15.56
N PRO A 8 -16.17 -6.91 -16.68
CA PRO A 8 -14.98 -6.95 -17.52
C PRO A 8 -13.80 -6.28 -16.79
N PRO A 9 -12.55 -6.74 -17.01
CA PRO A 9 -11.35 -6.03 -16.56
C PRO A 9 -11.27 -4.62 -17.16
N LEU A 10 -10.69 -3.69 -16.41
CA LEU A 10 -10.51 -2.30 -16.84
C LEU A 10 -9.03 -1.97 -17.06
N CYS A 11 -8.74 -0.96 -17.87
CA CYS A 11 -7.41 -0.44 -18.17
C CYS A 11 -7.46 1.08 -18.39
N GLY A 12 -6.32 1.75 -18.35
CA GLY A 12 -6.23 3.15 -18.74
C GLY A 12 -6.25 3.32 -20.27
N PRO A 13 -6.67 4.49 -20.80
CA PRO A 13 -7.11 5.68 -20.06
C PRO A 13 -8.59 5.63 -19.63
N GLU A 14 -9.32 4.56 -19.94
CA GLU A 14 -10.73 4.43 -19.58
C GLU A 14 -10.90 4.34 -18.06
N PHE A 15 -10.01 3.67 -17.32
CA PHE A 15 -10.03 3.59 -15.88
C PHE A 15 -8.64 3.71 -15.26
N GLY A 16 -8.46 4.77 -14.46
CA GLY A 16 -7.18 5.13 -13.87
C GLY A 16 -6.22 5.75 -14.89
N SER A 17 -5.09 6.26 -14.40
CA SER A 17 -4.10 6.96 -15.23
C SER A 17 -2.85 6.17 -15.58
N TYR A 18 -2.72 4.94 -15.10
CA TYR A 18 -1.65 4.03 -15.53
C TYR A 18 -1.95 3.47 -16.92
N GLY A 19 -0.90 3.20 -17.70
CA GLY A 19 -1.00 2.62 -19.04
C GLY A 19 -1.67 1.24 -19.03
N ALA A 20 -2.40 0.90 -20.10
CA ALA A 20 -3.07 -0.39 -20.25
C ALA A 20 -2.10 -1.58 -20.28
N ASP A 21 -0.86 -1.35 -20.68
CA ASP A 21 0.24 -2.30 -20.67
C ASP A 21 0.86 -2.49 -19.27
N GLU A 22 0.72 -1.50 -18.38
CA GLU A 22 1.32 -1.51 -17.04
C GLU A 22 0.47 -2.27 -16.02
N VAL A 23 -0.86 -2.17 -16.09
CA VAL A 23 -1.76 -2.81 -15.12
C VAL A 23 -3.16 -3.05 -15.69
N THR A 24 -3.72 -4.21 -15.36
CA THR A 24 -5.15 -4.51 -15.53
C THR A 24 -5.88 -4.41 -14.19
N TRP A 25 -6.95 -3.63 -14.12
CA TRP A 25 -7.78 -3.52 -12.91
C TRP A 25 -8.89 -4.57 -12.93
N LEU A 26 -8.91 -5.44 -11.92
CA LEU A 26 -10.05 -6.33 -11.68
C LEU A 26 -10.94 -5.67 -10.62
N LEU A 27 -11.53 -4.55 -11.02
CA LEU A 27 -12.42 -3.73 -10.22
C LEU A 27 -13.63 -3.34 -11.05
N LYS A 28 -14.79 -3.18 -10.41
CA LYS A 28 -15.97 -2.58 -11.03
C LYS A 28 -15.84 -1.05 -11.03
N ASP A 29 -16.09 -0.42 -12.16
CA ASP A 29 -16.11 1.04 -12.25
C ASP A 29 -17.38 1.59 -11.56
N LEU A 30 -17.17 2.35 -10.48
CA LEU A 30 -18.22 3.03 -9.71
C LEU A 30 -18.12 4.55 -9.83
N SER A 31 -17.42 5.08 -10.84
CA SER A 31 -17.15 6.52 -11.00
C SER A 31 -18.42 7.38 -11.00
N ASP A 32 -19.51 6.86 -11.57
CA ASP A 32 -20.80 7.56 -11.67
C ASP A 32 -21.70 7.35 -10.44
N VAL A 33 -21.26 6.57 -9.45
CA VAL A 33 -22.03 6.30 -8.22
C VAL A 33 -21.66 7.32 -7.15
N ALA A 34 -22.67 7.92 -6.51
CA ALA A 34 -22.49 8.82 -5.37
C ALA A 34 -22.13 8.02 -4.10
N LEU A 35 -20.83 7.83 -3.86
CA LEU A 35 -20.30 7.06 -2.72
C LEU A 35 -19.62 7.95 -1.67
N GLU A 36 -19.30 9.17 -2.05
CA GLU A 36 -18.70 10.18 -1.20
C GLU A 36 -19.74 10.80 -0.27
N GLY A 37 -19.42 10.93 1.02
CA GLY A 37 -20.30 11.51 2.03
C GLY A 37 -19.56 12.36 3.06
N GLU A 38 -20.32 13.18 3.79
CA GLU A 38 -19.82 14.03 4.88
C GLU A 38 -19.08 13.20 5.95
N LEU A 39 -17.88 13.66 6.34
CA LEU A 39 -16.95 12.90 7.18
C LEU A 39 -17.59 12.46 8.50
N ARG A 40 -18.32 13.38 9.16
CA ARG A 40 -18.95 13.13 10.46
C ARG A 40 -20.04 12.08 10.39
N GLU A 41 -20.88 12.11 9.35
CA GLU A 41 -21.96 11.14 9.19
C GLU A 41 -21.40 9.75 8.91
N ARG A 42 -20.38 9.68 8.05
CA ARG A 42 -19.68 8.44 7.72
C ARG A 42 -18.98 7.84 8.94
N GLU A 43 -18.25 8.63 9.71
CA GLU A 43 -17.59 8.18 10.95
C GLU A 43 -18.62 7.66 11.96
N ARG A 44 -19.76 8.35 12.13
CA ARG A 44 -20.83 7.91 13.03
C ARG A 44 -21.46 6.58 12.61
N ARG A 45 -21.71 6.37 11.32
CA ARG A 45 -22.24 5.09 10.78
C ARG A 45 -21.25 3.94 10.92
N ILE A 46 -19.96 4.21 10.74
CA ILE A 46 -18.89 3.22 10.93
C ILE A 46 -18.75 2.86 12.42
N GLN A 47 -18.68 3.84 13.31
CA GLN A 47 -18.54 3.62 14.76
C GLN A 47 -19.74 2.90 15.37
N SER A 48 -20.95 3.18 14.88
CA SER A 48 -22.18 2.49 15.31
C SER A 48 -22.36 1.09 14.72
N GLY A 49 -21.48 0.66 13.80
CA GLY A 49 -21.59 -0.62 13.09
C GLY A 49 -22.69 -0.67 12.03
N GLN A 50 -23.35 0.47 11.74
CA GLN A 50 -24.39 0.59 10.72
C GLN A 50 -23.85 0.53 9.28
N ALA A 51 -22.54 0.76 9.10
CA ALA A 51 -21.87 0.66 7.80
C ALA A 51 -20.41 0.23 7.97
N HIS A 52 -19.84 -0.45 6.99
CA HIS A 52 -18.41 -0.71 6.93
C HIS A 52 -17.66 0.42 6.22
N TYR A 53 -16.40 0.67 6.58
CA TYR A 53 -15.63 1.78 5.99
C TYR A 53 -15.43 1.66 4.47
N ALA A 54 -15.57 0.44 3.94
CA ALA A 54 -15.43 0.10 2.52
C ALA A 54 -16.74 0.23 1.73
N GLU A 55 -17.86 0.54 2.38
CA GLU A 55 -19.15 0.73 1.70
C GLU A 55 -19.30 2.17 1.13
N SER A 56 -18.43 3.10 1.53
CA SER A 56 -18.43 4.52 1.15
C SER A 56 -17.02 5.12 1.08
N LEU A 57 -16.88 6.25 0.40
CA LEU A 57 -15.61 6.95 0.23
C LEU A 57 -15.59 8.31 0.97
N PRO A 58 -14.45 8.75 1.50
CA PRO A 58 -14.26 10.14 1.89
C PRO A 58 -14.16 10.99 0.61
N ILE A 59 -14.51 12.27 0.74
CA ILE A 59 -14.25 13.24 -0.32
C ILE A 59 -12.74 13.28 -0.58
N GLU A 60 -12.37 13.09 -1.85
CA GLU A 60 -11.00 13.23 -2.30
C GLU A 60 -10.74 14.71 -2.59
N TYR A 61 -9.82 15.30 -1.84
CA TYR A 61 -9.47 16.71 -1.99
C TYR A 61 -8.27 16.87 -2.90
N GLN A 62 -8.28 17.94 -3.69
CA GLN A 62 -7.11 18.39 -4.41
C GLN A 62 -5.95 18.65 -3.43
N PRO A 63 -4.75 18.09 -3.67
CA PRO A 63 -3.60 18.40 -2.84
C PRO A 63 -3.23 19.88 -2.94
N GLY A 64 -3.05 20.53 -1.78
CA GLY A 64 -2.54 21.90 -1.72
C GLY A 64 -1.10 22.01 -2.23
N HIS A 65 -0.66 23.24 -2.53
CA HIS A 65 0.68 23.53 -3.07
C HIS A 65 1.81 22.92 -2.22
N GLU A 66 1.75 23.10 -0.90
CA GLU A 66 2.76 22.58 0.05
C GLU A 66 2.92 21.05 -0.03
N TYR A 67 1.84 20.32 -0.32
CA TYR A 67 1.89 18.86 -0.47
C TYR A 67 2.55 18.44 -1.78
N GLN A 68 2.31 19.18 -2.85
CA GLN A 68 2.95 18.95 -4.13
C GLN A 68 4.46 19.22 -4.02
N GLU A 69 4.85 20.30 -3.34
CA GLU A 69 6.26 20.59 -3.06
C GLU A 69 6.91 19.51 -2.19
N LEU A 70 6.25 19.07 -1.12
CA LEU A 70 6.72 17.96 -0.28
C LEU A 70 6.90 16.68 -1.10
N PHE A 71 5.94 16.36 -1.98
CA PHE A 71 6.03 15.22 -2.88
C PHE A 71 7.27 15.32 -3.78
N HIS A 72 7.43 16.43 -4.52
CA HIS A 72 8.55 16.60 -5.44
C HIS A 72 9.91 16.63 -4.72
N ALA A 73 10.00 17.25 -3.55
CA ALA A 73 11.21 17.24 -2.74
C ALA A 73 11.54 15.81 -2.26
N THR A 74 10.54 15.10 -1.73
CA THR A 74 10.71 13.72 -1.25
C THR A 74 11.13 12.80 -2.39
N LEU A 75 10.47 12.90 -3.55
CA LEU A 75 10.78 12.09 -4.73
C LEU A 75 12.23 12.30 -5.17
N ARG A 76 12.68 13.56 -5.34
CA ARG A 76 14.06 13.86 -5.72
C ARG A 76 15.08 13.29 -4.73
N SER A 77 14.80 13.35 -3.43
CA SER A 77 15.74 12.85 -2.41
C SER A 77 15.71 11.33 -2.21
N SER A 78 14.64 10.65 -2.64
CA SER A 78 14.42 9.23 -2.33
C SER A 78 14.36 8.31 -3.55
N ALA A 79 14.34 8.85 -4.78
CA ALA A 79 14.21 8.05 -6.02
C ALA A 79 15.21 6.89 -6.11
N GLN A 80 16.50 7.14 -5.82
CA GLN A 80 17.51 6.07 -5.82
C GLN A 80 17.26 5.00 -4.75
N ARG A 81 16.88 5.40 -3.54
CA ARG A 81 16.57 4.46 -2.44
C ARG A 81 15.34 3.62 -2.79
N LEU A 82 14.33 4.23 -3.41
CA LEU A 82 13.13 3.54 -3.89
C LEU A 82 13.47 2.56 -5.01
N ALA A 83 14.25 2.98 -5.99
CA ALA A 83 14.70 2.15 -7.10
C ALA A 83 15.49 0.93 -6.62
N GLU A 84 16.40 1.12 -5.65
CA GLU A 84 17.16 0.02 -5.06
C GLU A 84 16.23 -0.98 -4.36
N ALA A 85 15.29 -0.49 -3.55
CA ALA A 85 14.31 -1.35 -2.87
C ALA A 85 13.39 -2.09 -3.87
N VAL A 86 12.99 -1.45 -4.98
CA VAL A 86 12.26 -2.10 -6.08
C VAL A 86 13.09 -3.23 -6.67
N GLY A 87 14.37 -2.98 -6.95
CA GLY A 87 15.27 -3.99 -7.46
C GLY A 87 15.39 -5.18 -6.52
N VAL A 88 15.67 -4.94 -5.25
CA VAL A 88 15.78 -6.00 -4.23
C VAL A 88 14.53 -6.88 -4.19
N VAL A 89 13.33 -6.30 -4.10
CA VAL A 89 12.10 -7.12 -4.04
C VAL A 89 11.82 -7.83 -5.37
N ALA A 90 12.11 -7.21 -6.52
CA ALA A 90 11.92 -7.83 -7.83
C ALA A 90 12.81 -9.06 -8.03
N GLU A 91 14.08 -8.96 -7.66
CA GLU A 91 15.03 -10.07 -7.74
C GLU A 91 14.66 -11.21 -6.77
N LEU A 92 14.24 -10.89 -5.54
CA LEU A 92 13.74 -11.89 -4.58
C LEU A 92 12.52 -12.64 -5.14
N ILE A 93 11.60 -11.94 -5.80
CA ILE A 93 10.45 -12.56 -6.47
C ILE A 93 10.91 -13.53 -7.57
N LEU A 94 11.83 -13.11 -8.44
CA LEU A 94 12.34 -13.95 -9.53
C LEU A 94 13.09 -15.18 -9.01
N ALA A 95 13.88 -15.02 -7.95
CA ALA A 95 14.70 -16.08 -7.38
C ALA A 95 13.90 -17.10 -6.56
N GLU A 96 12.89 -16.65 -5.82
CA GLU A 96 12.24 -17.48 -4.79
C GLU A 96 10.77 -17.80 -5.06
N ARG A 97 10.10 -17.11 -5.99
CA ARG A 97 8.68 -17.35 -6.29
C ARG A 97 8.49 -17.94 -7.67
N HIS A 98 8.82 -17.18 -8.72
CA HIS A 98 8.62 -17.64 -10.08
C HIS A 98 9.46 -16.84 -11.06
N SER A 99 10.01 -17.48 -12.09
CA SER A 99 10.81 -16.82 -13.14
C SER A 99 9.98 -15.94 -14.09
N ALA A 100 8.66 -16.14 -14.12
CA ALA A 100 7.69 -15.33 -14.85
C ALA A 100 6.44 -15.10 -13.98
N PRO A 101 6.52 -14.24 -12.95
CA PRO A 101 5.46 -14.11 -11.96
C PRO A 101 4.21 -13.44 -12.53
N THR A 102 3.06 -13.74 -11.95
CA THR A 102 1.82 -12.96 -12.10
C THR A 102 1.71 -12.02 -10.91
N LEU A 103 2.00 -10.74 -11.12
CA LEU A 103 1.95 -9.72 -10.09
C LEU A 103 0.49 -9.34 -9.79
N VAL A 104 0.11 -9.37 -8.52
CA VAL A 104 -1.24 -9.06 -8.06
C VAL A 104 -1.16 -7.98 -6.98
N SER A 105 -1.24 -6.73 -7.40
CA SER A 105 -1.18 -5.58 -6.50
C SER A 105 -2.46 -5.42 -5.70
N LEU A 106 -2.29 -5.16 -4.40
CA LEU A 106 -3.37 -4.81 -3.50
C LEU A 106 -3.65 -3.31 -3.62
N ALA A 107 -4.84 -2.97 -4.11
CA ALA A 107 -5.22 -1.59 -4.34
C ALA A 107 -5.26 -0.78 -3.01
N ARG A 108 -4.71 0.43 -2.95
CA ARG A 108 -4.02 1.19 -4.02
C ARG A 108 -2.51 1.21 -3.92
N ALA A 109 -1.98 1.12 -2.70
CA ALA A 109 -0.57 1.40 -2.46
C ALA A 109 0.35 0.37 -3.15
N GLY A 110 -0.13 -0.85 -3.38
CA GLY A 110 0.58 -1.87 -4.14
C GLY A 110 0.70 -1.57 -5.62
N THR A 111 -0.29 -0.95 -6.25
CA THR A 111 -0.34 -0.78 -7.72
C THR A 111 0.90 -0.09 -8.30
N PRO A 112 1.33 1.10 -7.84
CA PRO A 112 2.56 1.72 -8.36
C PRO A 112 3.79 0.85 -8.11
N ILE A 113 3.83 0.09 -7.02
CA ILE A 113 4.97 -0.79 -6.72
C ILE A 113 4.99 -2.01 -7.64
N GLY A 114 3.84 -2.62 -7.93
CA GLY A 114 3.72 -3.68 -8.93
C GLY A 114 4.16 -3.23 -10.32
N ILE A 115 3.83 -1.98 -10.70
CA ILE A 115 4.32 -1.38 -11.95
C ILE A 115 5.86 -1.22 -11.91
N LEU A 116 6.42 -0.69 -10.83
CA LEU A 116 7.87 -0.52 -10.70
C LEU A 116 8.62 -1.86 -10.73
N ILE A 117 8.10 -2.89 -10.08
CA ILE A 117 8.65 -4.26 -10.12
C ILE A 117 8.61 -4.81 -11.55
N ARG A 118 7.47 -4.65 -12.24
CA ARG A 118 7.32 -5.03 -13.65
C ARG A 118 8.34 -4.33 -14.55
N ARG A 119 8.48 -3.00 -14.41
CA ARG A 119 9.45 -2.19 -15.15
C ARG A 119 10.89 -2.64 -14.90
N TRP A 120 11.23 -2.97 -13.64
CA TRP A 120 12.54 -3.51 -13.29
C TRP A 120 12.80 -4.84 -13.98
N MET A 121 11.87 -5.79 -13.87
CA MET A 121 11.99 -7.12 -14.49
C MET A 121 12.16 -7.01 -16.02
N LEU A 122 11.46 -6.07 -16.65
CA LEU A 122 11.60 -5.81 -18.08
C LEU A 122 12.97 -5.20 -18.42
N ALA A 123 13.39 -4.17 -17.68
CA ALA A 123 14.63 -3.45 -17.95
C ALA A 123 15.89 -4.31 -17.70
N VAL A 124 15.89 -5.11 -16.63
CA VAL A 124 17.08 -5.87 -16.19
C VAL A 124 17.11 -7.28 -16.79
N HIS A 125 15.95 -7.94 -16.92
CA HIS A 125 15.87 -9.35 -17.33
C HIS A 125 15.12 -9.59 -18.63
N GLY A 126 14.49 -8.57 -19.22
CA GLY A 126 13.61 -8.75 -20.37
C GLY A 126 12.34 -9.56 -20.05
N VAL A 127 11.99 -9.70 -18.77
CA VAL A 127 10.80 -10.44 -18.32
C VAL A 127 9.63 -9.47 -18.18
N GLU A 128 8.53 -9.78 -18.84
CA GLU A 128 7.32 -8.96 -18.84
C GLU A 128 6.19 -9.68 -18.08
N PRO A 129 6.14 -9.57 -16.73
CA PRO A 129 5.12 -10.24 -15.95
C PRO A 129 3.73 -9.67 -16.25
N ARG A 130 2.71 -10.53 -16.14
CA ARG A 130 1.31 -10.06 -16.10
C ARG A 130 1.09 -9.32 -14.78
N HIS A 131 0.38 -8.20 -14.83
CA HIS A 131 0.11 -7.39 -13.65
C HIS A 131 -1.37 -7.04 -13.53
N TYR A 132 -1.96 -7.48 -12.42
CA TYR A 132 -3.33 -7.18 -12.03
C TYR A 132 -3.35 -6.34 -10.76
N THR A 133 -4.38 -5.51 -10.61
CA THR A 133 -4.73 -4.90 -9.31
C THR A 133 -6.09 -5.38 -8.86
N ILE A 134 -6.20 -5.79 -7.59
CA ILE A 134 -7.42 -6.32 -6.98
C ILE A 134 -7.73 -5.63 -5.64
N SER A 135 -8.93 -5.85 -5.13
CA SER A 135 -9.35 -5.38 -3.80
C SER A 135 -9.02 -6.37 -2.70
N ILE A 136 -8.57 -5.84 -1.56
CA ILE A 136 -8.62 -6.48 -0.26
C ILE A 136 -9.18 -5.47 0.75
N VAL A 137 -10.07 -5.93 1.62
CA VAL A 137 -10.74 -5.09 2.61
C VAL A 137 -10.58 -5.73 3.98
N ARG A 138 -9.95 -5.01 4.92
CA ARG A 138 -9.73 -5.51 6.28
C ARG A 138 -11.05 -5.89 6.94
N GLY A 139 -11.11 -7.08 7.52
CA GLY A 139 -12.31 -7.63 8.15
C GLY A 139 -13.39 -8.09 7.17
N ARG A 140 -13.13 -8.05 5.87
CA ARG A 140 -14.03 -8.52 4.80
C ARG A 140 -13.35 -9.47 3.82
N GLY A 141 -12.03 -9.59 3.86
CA GLY A 141 -11.25 -10.47 2.99
C GLY A 141 -10.87 -9.86 1.64
N ILE A 142 -10.39 -10.74 0.76
CA ILE A 142 -9.93 -10.43 -0.59
C ILE A 142 -11.06 -10.67 -1.60
N ASP A 143 -11.04 -9.94 -2.71
CA ASP A 143 -11.98 -10.17 -3.81
C ASP A 143 -11.74 -11.54 -4.45
N THR A 144 -12.58 -12.51 -4.07
CA THR A 144 -12.46 -13.88 -4.56
C THR A 144 -12.85 -14.02 -6.02
N VAL A 145 -13.68 -13.13 -6.57
CA VAL A 145 -14.06 -13.15 -7.99
C VAL A 145 -12.88 -12.71 -8.84
N ALA A 146 -12.13 -11.70 -8.39
CA ALA A 146 -10.87 -11.29 -9.02
C ALA A 146 -9.80 -12.40 -8.94
N LEU A 147 -9.69 -13.10 -7.81
CA LEU A 147 -8.80 -14.26 -7.72
C LEU A 147 -9.20 -15.39 -8.66
N ASP A 148 -10.50 -15.75 -8.72
CA ASP A 148 -11.03 -16.75 -9.65
C ASP A 148 -10.67 -16.38 -11.11
N HIS A 149 -10.76 -15.08 -11.46
CA HIS A 149 -10.35 -14.59 -12.78
C HIS A 149 -8.86 -14.83 -13.09
N ILE A 150 -7.98 -14.64 -12.08
CA ILE A 150 -6.53 -14.79 -12.23
C ILE A 150 -6.15 -16.27 -12.32
N VAL A 151 -6.59 -17.11 -11.37
CA VAL A 151 -6.15 -18.52 -11.29
C VAL A 151 -6.72 -19.41 -12.40
N THR A 152 -7.76 -18.94 -13.11
CA THR A 152 -8.27 -19.59 -14.33
C THR A 152 -7.40 -19.31 -15.56
N ARG A 153 -6.50 -18.31 -15.49
CA ARG A 153 -5.65 -17.86 -16.61
C ARG A 153 -4.16 -18.06 -16.36
N HIS A 154 -3.75 -18.11 -15.10
CA HIS A 154 -2.35 -18.21 -14.70
C HIS A 154 -2.17 -19.32 -13.65
N PRO A 155 -1.01 -20.00 -13.63
CA PRO A 155 -0.71 -20.98 -12.59
C PRO A 155 -0.76 -20.33 -11.20
N ALA A 156 -1.37 -21.03 -10.23
CA ALA A 156 -1.56 -20.53 -8.87
C ALA A 156 -0.23 -20.23 -8.17
N GLU A 157 0.81 -21.02 -8.45
CA GLU A 157 2.18 -20.86 -7.96
C GLU A 157 2.89 -19.62 -8.53
N SER A 158 2.42 -19.07 -9.65
CA SER A 158 2.99 -17.86 -10.24
C SER A 158 2.49 -16.57 -9.57
N VAL A 159 1.40 -16.64 -8.79
CA VAL A 159 0.75 -15.48 -8.20
C VAL A 159 1.58 -14.91 -7.06
N VAL A 160 1.91 -13.63 -7.15
CA VAL A 160 2.65 -12.88 -6.13
C VAL A 160 1.86 -11.63 -5.75
N PHE A 161 1.44 -11.55 -4.50
CA PHE A 161 0.73 -10.37 -3.98
C PHE A 161 1.71 -9.24 -3.69
N VAL A 162 1.38 -8.02 -4.11
CA VAL A 162 2.26 -6.85 -3.98
C VAL A 162 1.56 -5.72 -3.21
N ASP A 163 2.25 -5.11 -2.25
CA ASP A 163 1.83 -3.87 -1.59
C ASP A 163 2.99 -2.87 -1.44
N GLY A 164 2.67 -1.62 -1.11
CA GLY A 164 3.66 -0.56 -0.99
C GLY A 164 4.44 -0.57 0.32
N TRP A 165 3.77 -0.87 1.43
CA TRP A 165 4.38 -0.77 2.75
C TRP A 165 3.63 -1.62 3.77
N THR A 166 4.35 -2.28 4.67
CA THR A 166 3.73 -2.98 5.81
C THR A 166 4.37 -2.56 7.14
N GLY A 167 3.57 -1.88 7.96
CA GLY A 167 4.00 -1.42 9.29
C GLY A 167 3.79 -2.46 10.38
N LYS A 168 2.54 -2.79 10.69
CA LYS A 168 2.21 -3.77 11.74
C LYS A 168 1.67 -5.08 11.17
N GLY A 169 1.85 -5.34 9.87
CA GLY A 169 1.41 -6.58 9.23
C GLY A 169 -0.11 -6.76 9.16
N ALA A 170 -0.90 -5.68 9.25
CA ALA A 170 -2.36 -5.78 9.21
C ALA A 170 -2.85 -6.37 7.88
N ILE A 171 -2.28 -5.94 6.75
CA ILE A 171 -2.60 -6.47 5.42
C ILE A 171 -2.03 -7.89 5.24
N GLN A 172 -0.80 -8.16 5.69
CA GLN A 172 -0.24 -9.52 5.67
C GLN A 172 -1.16 -10.53 6.38
N ARG A 173 -1.67 -10.19 7.57
CA ARG A 173 -2.61 -11.06 8.31
C ARG A 173 -3.95 -11.24 7.61
N GLU A 174 -4.48 -10.16 7.02
CA GLU A 174 -5.72 -10.22 6.25
C GLU A 174 -5.54 -11.10 5.01
N LEU A 175 -4.42 -10.96 4.30
CA LEU A 175 -4.08 -11.76 3.12
C LEU A 175 -3.96 -13.25 3.48
N THR A 176 -3.20 -13.60 4.54
CA THR A 176 -3.11 -14.97 5.05
C THR A 176 -4.48 -15.56 5.34
N ALA A 177 -5.32 -14.84 6.09
CA ALA A 177 -6.67 -15.32 6.42
C ALA A 177 -7.55 -15.49 5.16
N ALA A 178 -7.46 -14.54 4.22
CA ALA A 178 -8.26 -14.55 3.01
C ALA A 178 -7.84 -15.67 2.04
N VAL A 179 -6.55 -15.91 1.86
CA VAL A 179 -6.01 -17.01 1.04
C VAL A 179 -6.35 -18.37 1.65
N ASP A 180 -6.26 -18.52 2.97
CA ASP A 180 -6.68 -19.74 3.66
C ASP A 180 -8.18 -20.01 3.47
N GLN A 181 -9.01 -18.97 3.58
CA GLN A 181 -10.45 -19.09 3.35
C GLN A 181 -10.75 -19.44 1.88
N TYR A 182 -10.04 -18.84 0.94
CA TYR A 182 -10.16 -19.11 -0.49
C TYR A 182 -9.85 -20.58 -0.80
N ALA A 183 -8.75 -21.12 -0.25
CA ALA A 183 -8.39 -22.54 -0.40
C ALA A 183 -9.41 -23.49 0.26
N ARG A 184 -9.90 -23.15 1.47
CA ARG A 184 -10.95 -23.95 2.15
C ARG A 184 -12.27 -24.00 1.39
N ALA A 185 -12.54 -23.02 0.54
CA ALA A 185 -13.69 -23.01 -0.36
C ALA A 185 -13.50 -23.87 -1.62
N GLY A 186 -12.43 -24.68 -1.70
CA GLY A 186 -12.16 -25.62 -2.79
C GLY A 186 -11.40 -25.01 -3.97
N ARG A 187 -10.88 -23.79 -3.85
CA ARG A 187 -10.03 -23.15 -4.87
C ARG A 187 -8.55 -23.51 -4.69
N PRO A 188 -7.70 -23.29 -5.71
CA PRO A 188 -6.26 -23.51 -5.60
C PRO A 188 -5.64 -22.76 -4.42
N ARG A 189 -4.66 -23.39 -3.78
CA ARG A 189 -3.87 -22.75 -2.73
C ARG A 189 -2.89 -21.76 -3.36
N LEU A 190 -2.92 -20.52 -2.89
CA LEU A 190 -1.99 -19.46 -3.29
C LEU A 190 -0.92 -19.29 -2.21
N HIS A 191 0.21 -18.69 -2.58
CA HIS A 191 1.15 -18.16 -1.60
C HIS A 191 0.50 -16.96 -0.91
N ASP A 192 0.52 -16.94 0.42
CA ASP A 192 -0.10 -15.89 1.23
C ASP A 192 0.90 -14.81 1.67
N GLU A 193 2.14 -14.89 1.20
CA GLU A 193 3.18 -13.94 1.52
C GLU A 193 3.09 -12.69 0.65
N LEU A 194 3.09 -11.54 1.30
CA LEU A 194 3.06 -10.25 0.64
C LEU A 194 4.47 -9.81 0.25
N ALA A 195 4.69 -9.49 -1.02
CA ALA A 195 5.87 -8.76 -1.47
C ALA A 195 5.65 -7.27 -1.26
N VAL A 196 6.59 -6.58 -0.60
CA VAL A 196 6.45 -5.16 -0.30
C VAL A 196 7.71 -4.36 -0.61
N LEU A 197 7.53 -3.10 -1.03
CA LEU A 197 8.67 -2.20 -1.19
C LEU A 197 9.39 -1.97 0.15
N ALA A 198 8.64 -1.71 1.22
CA ALA A 198 9.19 -1.47 2.56
C ALA A 198 8.42 -2.22 3.66
N ASP A 199 9.17 -2.87 4.54
CA ASP A 199 8.64 -3.62 5.69
C ASP A 199 9.39 -3.28 6.98
N PRO A 200 9.16 -2.09 7.55
CA PRO A 200 9.67 -1.76 8.89
C PRO A 200 8.99 -2.57 10.00
N GLY A 201 7.94 -3.32 9.67
CA GLY A 201 7.24 -4.19 10.60
C GLY A 201 7.88 -5.54 10.85
N SER A 202 8.76 -5.97 9.96
CA SER A 202 9.33 -7.31 9.93
C SER A 202 8.26 -8.41 9.81
N CYS A 203 7.42 -8.30 8.77
CA CYS A 203 6.24 -9.14 8.54
C CYS A 203 6.42 -10.19 7.43
N THR A 204 7.29 -9.95 6.45
CA THR A 204 7.51 -10.80 5.26
C THR A 204 8.99 -11.04 4.97
N THR A 205 9.32 -12.11 4.25
CA THR A 205 10.66 -12.36 3.69
C THR A 205 10.88 -11.69 2.33
N LEU A 206 9.80 -11.28 1.66
CA LEU A 206 9.81 -10.60 0.36
C LEU A 206 9.67 -9.08 0.55
N TYR A 207 10.79 -8.41 0.81
CA TYR A 207 10.80 -6.97 1.00
C TYR A 207 11.98 -6.30 0.28
N GLY A 208 11.79 -5.06 -0.13
CA GLY A 208 12.86 -4.23 -0.69
C GLY A 208 13.78 -3.64 0.39
N THR A 209 13.19 -3.15 1.49
CA THR A 209 13.94 -2.63 2.64
C THR A 209 13.18 -2.76 3.97
N ARG A 210 13.92 -2.79 5.10
CA ARG A 210 13.37 -2.66 6.46
C ARG A 210 13.27 -1.21 6.93
N ASP A 211 13.76 -0.27 6.13
CA ASP A 211 13.81 1.12 6.53
C ASP A 211 12.43 1.76 6.58
N ASP A 212 12.24 2.63 7.59
CA ASP A 212 11.05 3.46 7.72
C ASP A 212 11.37 4.90 7.31
N PHE A 213 11.07 5.22 6.04
CA PHE A 213 11.23 6.55 5.46
C PHE A 213 9.96 6.97 4.71
N LEU A 214 9.85 8.27 4.39
CA LEU A 214 8.72 8.78 3.63
C LEU A 214 8.82 8.35 2.16
N ILE A 215 7.99 7.40 1.76
CA ILE A 215 7.81 7.04 0.35
C ILE A 215 6.95 8.11 -0.31
N ALA A 216 7.40 8.69 -1.42
CA ALA A 216 6.72 9.81 -2.07
C ALA A 216 5.26 9.51 -2.45
N SER A 217 4.93 8.25 -2.78
CA SER A 217 3.55 7.81 -3.06
C SER A 217 2.62 7.87 -1.84
N ALA A 218 3.15 8.04 -0.62
CA ALA A 218 2.35 8.25 0.58
C ALA A 218 1.95 9.73 0.80
N CYS A 219 2.60 10.67 0.12
CA CYS A 219 2.34 12.11 0.29
C CYS A 219 1.00 12.54 -0.30
N LEU A 220 0.66 11.97 -1.46
CA LEU A 220 -0.51 12.32 -2.25
C LEU A 220 -1.43 11.09 -2.33
N ASN A 221 -2.74 11.27 -2.35
CA ASN A 221 -3.68 10.14 -2.33
C ASN A 221 -3.80 9.51 -3.72
N SER A 222 -4.91 9.77 -4.41
CA SER A 222 -5.20 9.24 -5.73
C SER A 222 -4.28 9.84 -6.79
N THR A 223 -3.87 11.10 -6.64
CA THR A 223 -3.03 11.84 -7.58
C THR A 223 -1.58 11.35 -7.73
N VAL A 224 -1.15 10.35 -6.96
CA VAL A 224 0.13 9.64 -7.18
C VAL A 224 -0.07 8.12 -7.30
N SER A 225 -1.33 7.70 -7.39
CA SER A 225 -1.75 6.30 -7.32
C SER A 225 -2.81 5.99 -8.37
N GLY A 226 -2.63 6.49 -9.58
CA GLY A 226 -3.43 6.16 -10.74
C GLY A 226 -4.79 6.87 -10.79
N LEU A 227 -5.02 7.91 -9.97
CA LEU A 227 -6.31 8.61 -9.82
C LEU A 227 -7.48 7.71 -9.39
N VAL A 228 -7.20 6.52 -8.86
CA VAL A 228 -8.22 5.60 -8.38
C VAL A 228 -8.54 5.90 -6.91
N SER A 229 -9.76 5.60 -6.47
CA SER A 229 -10.15 5.63 -5.06
C SER A 229 -9.59 4.45 -4.27
N ARG A 230 -9.85 4.38 -2.96
CA ARG A 230 -9.78 3.09 -2.27
C ARG A 230 -10.85 2.15 -2.83
N THR A 231 -10.66 0.85 -2.65
CA THR A 231 -11.65 -0.13 -3.11
C THR A 231 -12.90 -0.11 -2.24
N VAL A 232 -14.02 -0.46 -2.87
CA VAL A 232 -15.37 -0.38 -2.34
C VAL A 232 -15.99 -1.76 -2.40
N LEU A 233 -16.58 -2.18 -1.28
CA LEU A 233 -17.42 -3.36 -1.21
C LEU A 233 -18.78 -2.90 -0.69
N ASN A 234 -19.74 -2.71 -1.61
CA ASN A 234 -21.07 -2.19 -1.34
C ASN A 234 -22.12 -3.06 -2.05
N ALA A 235 -22.98 -3.71 -1.28
CA ALA A 235 -23.97 -4.66 -1.80
C ALA A 235 -25.08 -4.02 -2.65
N ASP A 236 -25.31 -2.71 -2.55
CA ASP A 236 -26.30 -1.98 -3.36
C ASP A 236 -25.80 -1.76 -4.80
N HIS A 237 -24.48 -1.82 -5.00
CA HIS A 237 -23.83 -1.53 -6.28
C HIS A 237 -23.02 -2.70 -6.85
N ILE A 238 -22.76 -3.74 -6.05
CA ILE A 238 -21.93 -4.88 -6.39
C ILE A 238 -22.72 -6.16 -6.13
N GLY A 239 -23.12 -6.81 -7.20
CA GLY A 239 -23.86 -8.06 -7.19
C GLY A 239 -22.97 -9.30 -7.07
N PRO A 240 -23.58 -10.48 -6.88
CA PRO A 240 -22.85 -11.75 -6.86
C PRO A 240 -22.08 -11.99 -8.17
N GLY A 241 -20.81 -12.37 -8.07
CA GLY A 241 -19.97 -12.65 -9.24
C GLY A 241 -19.42 -11.40 -9.95
N GLU A 242 -19.60 -10.21 -9.36
CA GLU A 242 -18.94 -8.98 -9.78
C GLU A 242 -17.69 -8.71 -8.94
N PHE A 243 -16.73 -7.99 -9.51
CA PHE A 243 -15.57 -7.51 -8.76
C PHE A 243 -15.99 -6.45 -7.72
N HIS A 244 -15.18 -6.33 -6.67
CA HIS A 244 -15.18 -5.15 -5.81
C HIS A 244 -14.97 -3.88 -6.65
N GLY A 245 -15.49 -2.75 -6.21
CA GLY A 245 -15.51 -1.53 -7.00
C GLY A 245 -14.42 -0.53 -6.65
N ALA A 246 -14.25 0.47 -7.51
CA ALA A 246 -13.53 1.70 -7.21
C ALA A 246 -13.99 2.83 -8.15
N LYS A 247 -13.67 4.08 -7.79
CA LYS A 247 -13.93 5.27 -8.61
C LYS A 247 -12.65 5.73 -9.29
N PHE A 248 -12.77 6.26 -10.50
CA PHE A 248 -11.73 7.00 -11.19
C PHE A 248 -12.01 8.51 -11.07
N TYR A 249 -11.11 9.23 -10.39
CA TYR A 249 -11.22 10.67 -10.17
C TYR A 249 -10.69 11.48 -11.36
N ARG A 250 -11.38 11.41 -12.51
CA ARG A 250 -11.01 12.16 -13.74
C ARG A 250 -10.88 13.68 -13.53
N HIS A 251 -11.65 14.24 -12.61
CA HIS A 251 -11.59 15.68 -12.29
C HIS A 251 -10.26 16.12 -11.64
N LEU A 252 -9.40 15.19 -11.24
CA LEU A 252 -8.09 15.46 -10.64
C LEU A 252 -6.92 15.25 -11.62
N THR A 253 -7.18 15.04 -12.91
CA THR A 253 -6.14 14.78 -13.93
C THR A 253 -5.05 15.85 -13.97
N ASP A 254 -5.39 17.13 -13.79
CA ASP A 254 -4.41 18.23 -13.80
C ASP A 254 -3.39 18.16 -12.63
N PHE A 255 -3.66 17.35 -11.62
CA PHE A 255 -2.80 17.16 -10.45
C PHE A 255 -2.13 15.79 -10.41
N ASP A 256 -2.29 15.00 -11.48
CA ASP A 256 -1.78 13.64 -11.51
C ASP A 256 -0.27 13.60 -11.73
N VAL A 257 0.42 13.07 -10.73
CA VAL A 257 1.86 12.83 -10.71
C VAL A 257 2.18 11.33 -10.61
N SER A 258 1.20 10.46 -10.90
CA SER A 258 1.38 9.01 -10.89
C SER A 258 2.46 8.57 -11.89
N GLY A 259 2.42 9.10 -13.12
CA GLY A 259 3.48 8.87 -14.12
C GLY A 259 4.82 9.46 -13.70
N VAL A 260 4.82 10.69 -13.19
CA VAL A 260 6.03 11.38 -12.69
C VAL A 260 6.74 10.56 -11.61
N PHE A 261 5.99 9.96 -10.68
CA PHE A 261 6.53 9.08 -9.65
C PHE A 261 7.20 7.84 -10.27
N LEU A 262 6.50 7.14 -11.17
CA LEU A 262 7.00 5.92 -11.80
C LEU A 262 8.26 6.20 -12.63
N ASP A 263 8.24 7.25 -13.45
CA ASP A 263 9.33 7.59 -14.35
C ASP A 263 10.57 8.04 -13.59
N ALA A 264 10.41 8.84 -12.54
CA ALA A 264 11.53 9.28 -11.71
C ALA A 264 12.21 8.12 -10.98
N VAL A 265 11.46 7.12 -10.51
CA VAL A 265 12.05 5.94 -9.86
C VAL A 265 12.69 5.01 -10.89
N SER A 266 12.01 4.76 -12.03
CA SER A 266 12.56 3.89 -13.08
C SER A 266 13.82 4.46 -13.74
N ALA A 267 13.96 5.78 -13.82
CA ALA A 267 15.17 6.42 -14.34
C ALA A 267 16.43 6.12 -13.51
N GLU A 268 16.28 5.69 -12.25
CA GLU A 268 17.41 5.36 -11.38
C GLU A 268 17.82 3.88 -11.43
N PHE A 269 17.11 3.02 -12.20
CA PHE A 269 17.36 1.58 -12.21
C PHE A 269 18.80 1.20 -12.59
N ASP A 270 19.33 1.78 -13.66
CA ASP A 270 20.72 1.55 -14.08
C ASP A 270 21.73 1.96 -13.00
N ALA A 271 21.45 3.06 -12.29
CA ALA A 271 22.33 3.60 -11.25
C ALA A 271 22.32 2.78 -9.95
N VAL A 272 21.32 1.91 -9.76
CA VAL A 272 21.14 1.13 -8.52
C VAL A 272 21.27 -0.38 -8.72
N ALA A 273 21.33 -0.87 -9.96
CA ALA A 273 21.40 -2.30 -10.30
C ALA A 273 22.46 -3.07 -9.47
N ASP A 274 23.71 -2.59 -9.49
CA ASP A 274 24.80 -3.23 -8.72
C ASP A 274 24.56 -3.18 -7.21
N ARG A 275 23.95 -2.10 -6.69
CA ARG A 275 23.63 -1.98 -5.26
C ARG A 275 22.52 -2.93 -4.85
N ALA A 276 21.46 -3.06 -5.66
CA ALA A 276 20.40 -4.02 -5.40
C ALA A 276 20.96 -5.46 -5.32
N GLN A 277 21.84 -5.83 -6.25
CA GLN A 277 22.53 -7.13 -6.24
C GLN A 277 23.43 -7.31 -5.01
N ALA A 278 24.20 -6.30 -4.62
CA ALA A 278 25.01 -6.33 -3.41
C ALA A 278 24.15 -6.48 -2.13
N THR A 279 23.01 -5.77 -2.07
CA THR A 279 22.06 -5.88 -0.97
C THR A 279 21.49 -7.29 -0.87
N ILE A 280 21.05 -7.89 -1.98
CA ILE A 280 20.57 -9.29 -2.01
C ILE A 280 21.66 -10.26 -1.58
N ALA A 281 22.89 -10.10 -2.06
CA ALA A 281 24.02 -10.94 -1.69
C ALA A 281 24.36 -10.87 -0.19
N SER A 282 24.03 -9.76 0.48
CA SER A 282 24.19 -9.59 1.93
C SER A 282 23.05 -10.18 2.77
N MET A 283 21.90 -10.46 2.14
CA MET A 283 20.73 -11.02 2.81
C MET A 283 20.85 -12.53 2.98
N THR A 284 20.62 -13.03 4.20
CA THR A 284 20.50 -14.47 4.46
C THR A 284 19.04 -14.83 4.76
N PRO A 285 18.62 -16.09 4.58
CA PRO A 285 17.29 -16.53 5.00
C PRO A 285 17.00 -16.19 6.48
N GLU A 286 18.01 -16.31 7.34
CA GLU A 286 17.89 -16.00 8.77
C GLU A 286 17.71 -14.50 9.02
N SER A 287 18.45 -13.63 8.33
CA SER A 287 18.35 -12.17 8.54
C SER A 287 17.04 -11.58 8.03
N ARG A 288 16.40 -12.24 7.05
CA ARG A 288 15.10 -11.85 6.51
C ARG A 288 13.91 -12.43 7.27
N ARG A 289 14.13 -13.40 8.18
CA ARG A 289 13.05 -14.09 8.90
C ARG A 289 12.12 -13.08 9.60
N PRO A 290 10.81 -13.08 9.30
CA PRO A 290 9.86 -12.20 9.95
C PRO A 290 9.87 -12.41 11.46
N ASP A 291 10.07 -11.31 12.18
CA ASP A 291 10.05 -11.34 13.64
C ASP A 291 8.85 -10.59 14.21
N TRP A 292 8.07 -9.86 13.42
CA TRP A 292 6.91 -9.08 13.87
C TRP A 292 7.22 -8.04 14.96
N SER A 293 8.45 -7.52 14.98
CA SER A 293 8.88 -6.45 15.88
C SER A 293 8.01 -5.21 15.81
N GLY A 294 7.50 -4.87 14.62
CA GLY A 294 6.54 -3.77 14.45
C GLY A 294 5.27 -3.97 15.27
N TRP A 295 4.65 -5.15 15.19
CA TRP A 295 3.45 -5.47 15.96
C TRP A 295 3.69 -5.35 17.48
N ARG A 296 4.78 -5.95 17.97
CA ARG A 296 5.16 -5.85 19.40
C ARG A 296 5.40 -4.42 19.86
N SER A 297 6.05 -3.60 19.02
CA SER A 297 6.28 -2.19 19.32
C SER A 297 4.96 -1.44 19.47
N VAL A 298 4.01 -1.69 18.58
CA VAL A 298 2.68 -1.09 18.63
C VAL A 298 1.88 -1.55 19.87
N GLU A 299 1.93 -2.83 20.24
CA GLU A 299 1.29 -3.34 21.47
C GLU A 299 1.88 -2.72 22.73
N ARG A 300 3.21 -2.60 22.80
CA ARG A 300 3.90 -1.93 23.92
C ARG A 300 3.42 -0.49 24.07
N ILE A 301 3.41 0.27 22.98
CA ILE A 301 2.96 1.66 22.97
C ILE A 301 1.49 1.75 23.37
N GLN A 302 0.63 0.84 22.87
CA GLN A 302 -0.77 0.81 23.25
C GLN A 302 -0.93 0.67 24.77
N ALA A 303 -0.19 -0.26 25.39
CA ALA A 303 -0.25 -0.50 26.83
C ALA A 303 0.34 0.67 27.64
N GLU A 304 1.51 1.17 27.24
CA GLU A 304 2.24 2.26 27.90
C GLU A 304 1.41 3.55 27.98
N TYR A 305 0.67 3.86 26.91
CA TYR A 305 -0.14 5.06 26.81
C TYR A 305 -1.64 4.85 27.11
N GLY A 306 -2.03 3.65 27.58
CA GLY A 306 -3.41 3.35 27.98
C GLY A 306 -4.43 3.48 26.84
N LEU A 307 -4.03 3.15 25.62
CA LEU A 307 -4.88 3.28 24.43
C LEU A 307 -5.84 2.09 24.33
N SER A 308 -7.13 2.38 24.16
CA SER A 308 -8.20 1.38 24.02
C SER A 308 -8.03 0.45 22.81
N SER A 309 -7.34 0.92 21.76
CA SER A 309 -7.17 0.20 20.51
C SER A 309 -5.80 0.42 19.89
N ILE A 310 -5.24 -0.68 19.38
CA ILE A 310 -4.04 -0.69 18.53
C ILE A 310 -4.17 0.19 17.28
N ASN A 311 -5.39 0.55 16.87
CA ASN A 311 -5.62 1.43 15.73
C ASN A 311 -5.35 2.90 16.03
N LEU A 312 -5.20 3.29 17.30
CA LEU A 312 -4.83 4.63 17.74
C LEU A 312 -3.32 4.90 17.67
N VAL A 313 -2.55 3.84 17.47
CA VAL A 313 -1.10 3.89 17.23
C VAL A 313 -0.88 3.85 15.72
N LYS A 314 -0.22 4.88 15.18
CA LYS A 314 0.00 5.09 13.74
C LYS A 314 1.51 5.01 13.46
N PRO A 315 2.04 3.79 13.28
CA PRO A 315 3.48 3.59 13.15
C PRO A 315 3.98 3.97 11.78
N GLY A 316 5.19 4.54 11.72
CA GLY A 316 5.87 4.82 10.47
C GLY A 316 5.83 6.29 10.07
N VAL A 317 6.82 6.70 9.28
CA VAL A 317 6.94 8.08 8.80
C VAL A 317 5.73 8.49 7.97
N GLY A 318 5.29 7.66 7.03
CA GLY A 318 4.14 7.95 6.16
C GLY A 318 2.82 8.06 6.93
N GLU A 319 2.54 7.13 7.84
CA GLU A 319 1.33 7.16 8.68
C GLU A 319 1.32 8.38 9.61
N THR A 320 2.46 8.68 10.25
CA THR A 320 2.60 9.83 11.15
C THR A 320 2.42 11.15 10.41
N THR A 321 3.02 11.26 9.22
CA THR A 321 2.84 12.40 8.31
C THR A 321 1.37 12.59 7.99
N ARG A 322 0.67 11.54 7.55
CA ARG A 322 -0.77 11.60 7.22
C ARG A 322 -1.63 11.98 8.43
N VAL A 323 -1.28 11.52 9.62
CA VAL A 323 -1.99 11.87 10.85
C VAL A 323 -1.82 13.34 11.18
N LEU A 324 -0.59 13.87 11.18
CA LEU A 324 -0.35 15.30 11.39
C LEU A 324 -1.12 16.12 10.36
N LEU A 325 -1.14 15.67 9.12
CA LEU A 325 -1.74 16.39 8.02
C LEU A 325 -3.28 16.40 8.00
N ARG A 326 -3.93 15.35 8.51
CA ARG A 326 -5.39 15.12 8.33
C ARG A 326 -6.17 14.86 9.62
N ARG A 327 -5.48 14.68 10.74
CA ARG A 327 -6.05 14.43 12.06
C ARG A 327 -5.32 15.29 13.08
N VAL A 328 -5.73 15.18 14.34
CA VAL A 328 -5.05 15.85 15.46
C VAL A 328 -4.39 14.78 16.32
N PRO A 329 -3.13 14.40 16.04
CA PRO A 329 -2.37 13.58 16.99
C PRO A 329 -2.18 14.38 18.28
N TRP A 330 -2.20 13.69 19.42
CA TRP A 330 -1.95 14.34 20.71
C TRP A 330 -0.49 14.17 21.16
N ARG A 331 0.26 13.26 20.51
CA ARG A 331 1.69 13.04 20.76
C ARG A 331 2.34 12.34 19.57
N ILE A 332 3.59 12.70 19.29
CA ILE A 332 4.47 11.99 18.35
C ILE A 332 5.63 11.38 19.12
N LEU A 333 5.92 10.11 18.85
CA LEU A 333 7.12 9.44 19.34
C LEU A 333 8.14 9.38 18.20
N VAL A 334 9.40 9.70 18.48
CA VAL A 334 10.52 9.59 17.53
C VAL A 334 11.61 8.69 18.09
N ARG A 335 12.25 7.89 17.24
CA ARG A 335 13.25 6.91 17.68
C ARG A 335 14.50 7.55 18.26
N ALA A 336 14.87 8.70 17.73
CA ALA A 336 16.06 9.44 18.12
C ALA A 336 15.85 10.93 17.86
N ASP A 337 16.71 11.76 18.44
CA ASP A 337 16.54 13.20 18.33
C ASP A 337 16.76 13.73 16.91
N ASP A 338 17.77 13.23 16.22
CA ASP A 338 18.22 13.76 14.93
C ASP A 338 18.35 12.64 13.89
N LEU A 339 17.20 12.18 13.37
CA LEU A 339 17.16 11.39 12.13
C LEU A 339 16.65 12.28 10.99
N PRO A 340 17.23 12.18 9.78
CA PRO A 340 16.73 12.88 8.60
C PRO A 340 15.22 12.70 8.38
N GLU A 341 14.72 11.49 8.64
CA GLU A 341 13.30 11.11 8.54
C GLU A 341 12.38 11.87 9.51
N HIS A 342 12.92 12.52 10.54
CA HIS A 342 12.14 13.28 11.53
C HIS A 342 11.95 14.74 11.13
N ARG A 343 12.69 15.26 10.17
CA ARG A 343 12.74 16.71 9.89
C ARG A 343 11.37 17.29 9.56
N HIS A 344 10.64 16.68 8.62
CA HIS A 344 9.28 17.13 8.27
C HIS A 344 8.26 16.82 9.36
N ILE A 345 8.43 15.70 10.08
CA ILE A 345 7.57 15.34 11.22
C ILE A 345 7.65 16.42 12.31
N ARG A 346 8.86 16.85 12.67
CA ARG A 346 9.09 17.89 13.69
C ARG A 346 8.53 19.24 13.26
N LEU A 347 8.69 19.60 11.98
CA LEU A 347 8.10 20.82 11.42
C LEU A 347 6.57 20.81 11.57
N LEU A 348 5.92 19.75 11.07
CA LEU A 348 4.46 19.61 11.10
C LEU A 348 3.90 19.51 12.53
N ALA A 349 4.65 18.89 13.45
CA ALA A 349 4.30 18.80 14.86
C ALA A 349 4.39 20.17 15.55
N ALA A 350 5.45 20.94 15.28
CA ALA A 350 5.63 22.29 15.82
C ALA A 350 4.52 23.25 15.37
N GLU A 351 4.17 23.24 14.09
CA GLU A 351 3.07 24.04 13.53
C GLU A 351 1.72 23.76 14.20
N ARG A 352 1.51 22.52 14.66
CA ARG A 352 0.27 22.06 15.29
C ARG A 352 0.32 22.06 16.82
N GLY A 353 1.45 22.45 17.41
CA GLY A 353 1.65 22.39 18.86
C GLY A 353 1.58 20.97 19.44
N VAL A 354 1.92 19.95 18.63
CA VAL A 354 1.91 18.55 19.06
C VAL A 354 3.26 18.20 19.70
N PRO A 355 3.31 17.68 20.93
CA PRO A 355 4.56 17.32 21.57
C PRO A 355 5.25 16.14 20.86
N VAL A 356 6.57 16.24 20.74
CA VAL A 356 7.45 15.19 20.19
C VAL A 356 8.32 14.65 21.32
N GLU A 357 8.28 13.33 21.53
CA GLU A 357 8.99 12.62 22.59
C GLU A 357 9.95 11.58 22.00
N VAL A 358 11.16 11.45 22.54
CA VAL A 358 12.13 10.44 22.10
C VAL A 358 11.84 9.11 22.79
N SER A 359 11.64 8.06 22.00
CA SER A 359 11.48 6.67 22.45
C SER A 359 12.47 5.78 21.67
N PRO A 360 13.65 5.46 22.23
CA PRO A 360 14.70 4.71 21.52
C PRO A 360 14.29 3.30 21.06
N ASP A 361 13.37 2.67 21.78
CA ASP A 361 12.93 1.28 21.55
C ASP A 361 11.82 1.16 20.50
N LEU A 362 11.70 2.11 19.57
CA LEU A 362 10.74 2.04 18.47
C LEU A 362 11.28 1.17 17.34
N ALA A 363 10.44 0.26 16.86
CA ALA A 363 10.69 -0.46 15.60
C ALA A 363 10.67 0.51 14.39
N TYR A 364 9.94 1.61 14.51
CA TYR A 364 9.73 2.64 13.49
C TYR A 364 10.55 3.90 13.77
N SER A 365 10.77 4.72 12.75
CA SER A 365 11.45 6.01 12.91
C SER A 365 10.58 6.95 13.73
N CYS A 366 9.27 6.96 13.48
CA CYS A 366 8.33 7.68 14.33
C CYS A 366 6.96 6.99 14.41
N VAL A 367 6.17 7.41 15.39
CA VAL A 367 4.81 6.93 15.63
C VAL A 367 3.92 8.11 16.00
N GLY A 368 2.80 8.27 15.31
CA GLY A 368 1.74 9.20 15.69
C GLY A 368 0.72 8.56 16.62
N LEU A 369 0.40 9.21 17.74
CA LEU A 369 -0.67 8.79 18.64
C LEU A 369 -1.89 9.69 18.45
N ILE A 370 -3.02 9.08 18.11
CA ILE A 370 -4.32 9.76 17.97
C ILE A 370 -5.21 9.49 19.17
N ARG A 371 -6.12 10.42 19.47
CA ARG A 371 -7.16 10.21 20.49
C ARG A 371 -8.29 9.38 19.89
N GLU A 372 -9.09 8.76 20.76
CA GLU A 372 -10.42 8.34 20.35
C GLU A 372 -11.22 9.59 19.98
N ASP A 373 -11.87 9.56 18.82
CA ASP A 373 -12.82 10.60 18.44
C ASP A 373 -13.95 10.56 19.50
N SER A 374 -14.08 11.64 20.27
CA SER A 374 -15.01 11.77 21.40
C SER A 374 -16.44 12.06 20.96
#